data_AF-A0A370LRG0-F1
#
_entry.id   AF-A0A370LRG0-F1
#
_cell.length_a   1.000
_cell.length_b   1.000
_cell.length_c   1.000
_cell.angle_alpha   90.00
_cell.angle_beta   90.00
_cell.angle_gamma   90.00
#
_symmetry.space_group_name_H-M   'P 1'
#
loop_
_entity.id
_entity.type
_entity.pdbx_description
1 polymer ?
#
loop_
_entity_poly.entity_id
_entity_poly.type
_entity_poly.pdbx_seq_one_letter_code
_entity_poly.pdbx_strand_id
1 'polypeptide(L)'
;MLKINLVNIEDTILKNKDLRQKLPELMPYVDIWEFAVRNPSLKGLRKQAALDYLNALGEKQIDVLIDYFNCPVTIDKLDNQVVRNFQSTVENLEEELKKFQLKNMVCYREGTQVYISSWK
;
A
#
# COMPACT_ATOMS: atom_id res chain seq x y z
N MET A 1 -13.35 1.62 -15.76
CA MET A 1 -12.16 1.25 -14.96
C MET A 1 -12.39 1.76 -13.55
N LEU A 2 -12.43 0.86 -12.57
CA LEU A 2 -12.66 1.19 -11.17
C LEU A 2 -11.31 1.36 -10.47
N LYS A 3 -11.11 2.52 -9.83
CA LYS A 3 -9.89 2.80 -9.04
C LYS A 3 -10.21 2.68 -7.56
N ILE A 4 -9.51 1.79 -6.87
CA ILE A 4 -9.67 1.54 -5.43
C ILE A 4 -8.45 2.11 -4.70
N ASN A 5 -8.69 2.87 -3.63
CA ASN A 5 -7.68 3.53 -2.82
C ASN A 5 -8.14 3.66 -1.37
N LEU A 6 -7.30 4.24 -0.50
CA LEU A 6 -7.63 4.37 0.93
C LEU A 6 -8.88 5.23 1.20
N VAL A 7 -9.25 6.13 0.28
CA VAL A 7 -10.42 7.02 0.44
C VAL A 7 -11.72 6.26 0.22
N ASN A 8 -11.76 5.32 -0.73
CA ASN A 8 -12.99 4.66 -1.15
C ASN A 8 -13.07 3.16 -0.84
N ILE A 9 -11.99 2.53 -0.37
CA ILE A 9 -11.96 1.08 -0.11
C ILE A 9 -13.01 0.65 0.90
N GLU A 10 -13.28 1.47 1.90
CA GLU A 10 -14.26 1.16 2.94
C GLU A 10 -15.66 1.00 2.34
N ASP A 11 -16.08 1.94 1.49
CA ASP A 11 -17.39 1.92 0.86
C ASP A 11 -17.50 0.90 -0.27
N THR A 12 -16.40 0.70 -1.00
CA THR A 12 -16.37 -0.16 -2.19
C THR A 12 -16.27 -1.64 -1.81
N ILE A 13 -15.46 -1.96 -0.79
CA ILE A 13 -15.14 -3.35 -0.41
C ILE A 13 -15.58 -3.66 1.02
N LEU A 14 -15.09 -2.93 2.03
CA LEU A 14 -15.22 -3.37 3.43
C LEU A 14 -16.66 -3.32 3.96
N LYS A 15 -17.52 -2.47 3.41
CA LYS A 15 -18.96 -2.44 3.72
C LYS A 15 -19.77 -3.47 2.92
N ASN A 16 -19.23 -4.01 1.83
CA ASN A 16 -19.92 -4.95 0.96
C ASN A 16 -19.76 -6.38 1.46
N LYS A 17 -20.81 -6.90 2.12
CA LYS A 17 -20.78 -8.25 2.72
C LYS A 17 -20.51 -9.36 1.72
N ASP A 18 -21.11 -9.28 0.54
CA ASP A 18 -21.01 -10.32 -0.49
C ASP A 18 -19.58 -10.39 -1.04
N LEU A 19 -18.96 -9.22 -1.24
CA LEU A 19 -17.58 -9.16 -1.72
C LEU A 19 -16.59 -9.67 -0.67
N ARG A 20 -16.82 -9.40 0.62
CA ARG A 20 -15.97 -9.92 1.71
C ARG A 20 -15.94 -11.43 1.76
N GLN A 21 -17.06 -12.08 1.48
CA GLN A 21 -17.14 -13.55 1.43
C GLN A 21 -16.32 -14.15 0.28
N LYS A 22 -16.08 -13.39 -0.78
CA LYS A 22 -15.23 -13.81 -1.90
C LYS A 22 -13.73 -13.68 -1.64
N LEU A 23 -13.34 -13.01 -0.54
CA LEU A 23 -11.95 -12.75 -0.16
C LEU A 23 -11.68 -13.24 1.28
N PRO A 24 -11.89 -14.53 1.57
CA PRO A 24 -11.83 -15.07 2.94
C PRO A 24 -10.46 -14.89 3.61
N GLU A 25 -9.38 -14.90 2.85
CA GLU A 25 -8.01 -14.69 3.32
C GLU A 25 -7.76 -13.28 3.87
N LEU A 26 -8.60 -12.30 3.49
CA LEU A 26 -8.50 -10.92 3.96
C LEU A 26 -9.45 -10.63 5.15
N MET A 27 -10.21 -11.62 5.62
CA MET A 27 -11.12 -11.48 6.75
C MET A 27 -10.48 -10.98 8.05
N PRO A 28 -9.24 -11.36 8.42
CA PRO A 28 -8.60 -10.82 9.62
C PRO A 28 -8.55 -9.28 9.64
N TYR A 29 -8.31 -8.64 8.49
CA TYR A 29 -8.31 -7.18 8.37
C TYR A 29 -9.73 -6.60 8.46
N VAL A 30 -10.72 -7.30 7.92
CA VAL A 30 -12.15 -6.93 8.02
C VAL A 30 -12.59 -6.95 9.48
N ASP A 31 -12.23 -7.99 10.23
CA ASP A 31 -12.64 -8.14 11.63
C ASP A 31 -12.07 -7.01 12.50
N ILE A 32 -10.80 -6.66 12.30
CA ILE A 32 -10.15 -5.52 12.97
C ILE A 32 -10.86 -4.21 12.59
N TRP A 33 -11.17 -4.03 11.31
CA TRP A 33 -11.88 -2.85 10.83
C TRP A 33 -13.29 -2.75 11.42
N GLU A 34 -14.07 -3.84 11.43
CA GLU A 34 -15.43 -3.86 12.01
C GLU A 34 -15.40 -3.56 13.51
N PHE A 35 -14.43 -4.14 14.24
CA PHE A 35 -14.23 -3.85 15.65
C PHE A 35 -13.94 -2.36 15.89
N ALA A 36 -13.08 -1.76 15.07
CA ALA A 36 -12.74 -0.34 15.15
C ALA A 36 -13.89 0.58 14.73
N VAL A 37 -14.76 0.16 13.80
CA VAL A 37 -15.97 0.90 13.42
C VAL A 37 -16.95 1.03 14.59
N ARG A 38 -17.06 -0.02 15.42
CA ARG A 38 -17.94 -0.01 16.61
C ARG A 38 -17.40 0.85 17.75
N ASN A 39 -16.11 1.20 17.73
CA ASN A 39 -15.42 1.93 18.79
C ASN A 39 -14.83 3.26 18.25
N PRO A 40 -15.54 4.40 18.40
CA PRO A 40 -15.12 5.68 17.83
C PRO A 40 -13.77 6.21 18.34
N SER A 41 -13.27 5.73 19.48
CA SER A 41 -11.93 6.04 19.99
C SER A 41 -10.81 5.39 19.17
N LEU A 42 -11.12 4.35 18.39
CA LEU A 42 -10.17 3.56 17.60
C LEU A 42 -10.09 3.99 16.13
N LYS A 43 -10.33 5.27 15.82
CA LYS A 43 -10.25 5.81 14.45
C LYS A 43 -8.91 5.51 13.77
N GLY A 44 -7.80 5.54 14.51
CA GLY A 44 -6.48 5.19 13.98
C GLY A 44 -6.41 3.73 13.52
N LEU A 45 -6.89 2.80 14.35
CA LEU A 45 -6.92 1.38 14.04
C LEU A 45 -7.81 1.08 12.83
N ARG A 46 -8.96 1.76 12.71
CA ARG A 46 -9.84 1.64 11.54
C ARG A 46 -9.11 1.98 10.24
N LYS A 47 -8.40 3.11 10.21
CA LYS A 47 -7.63 3.54 9.04
C LYS A 47 -6.48 2.59 8.73
N GLN A 48 -5.78 2.12 9.78
CA GLN A 48 -4.70 1.16 9.63
C GLN A 48 -5.20 -0.16 9.03
N ALA A 49 -6.30 -0.71 9.54
CA ALA A 49 -6.89 -1.95 9.01
C ALA A 49 -7.32 -1.81 7.54
N ALA A 50 -7.90 -0.67 7.15
CA ALA A 50 -8.26 -0.39 5.76
C ALA A 50 -7.01 -0.28 4.85
N LEU A 51 -5.92 0.31 5.36
CA LEU A 51 -4.65 0.40 4.65
C LEU A 51 -3.98 -0.97 4.49
N ASP A 52 -3.95 -1.76 5.55
CA ASP A 52 -3.39 -3.10 5.53
C ASP A 52 -4.16 -4.01 4.57
N TYR A 53 -5.50 -3.92 4.58
CA TYR A 53 -6.35 -4.60 3.60
C TYR A 53 -5.99 -4.18 2.16
N LEU A 54 -5.91 -2.87 1.89
CA LEU A 54 -5.57 -2.34 0.56
C LEU A 54 -4.20 -2.85 0.08
N ASN A 55 -3.22 -2.90 0.97
CA ASN A 55 -1.87 -3.38 0.66
C ASN A 55 -1.80 -4.90 0.46
N ALA A 56 -2.64 -5.65 1.16
CA ALA A 56 -2.77 -7.10 1.06
C ALA A 56 -3.46 -7.57 -0.25
N LEU A 57 -4.14 -6.68 -0.98
CA LEU A 57 -4.71 -7.01 -2.30
C LEU A 57 -3.61 -7.36 -3.31
N GLY A 58 -3.42 -8.64 -3.57
CA GLY A 58 -2.53 -9.17 -4.60
C GLY A 58 -3.25 -9.39 -5.93
N GLU A 59 -2.53 -9.91 -6.93
CA GLU A 59 -3.07 -10.18 -8.27
C GLU A 59 -4.31 -11.07 -8.23
N LYS A 60 -4.27 -12.17 -7.44
CA LYS A 60 -5.41 -13.08 -7.28
C LYS A 60 -6.67 -12.39 -6.76
N GLN A 61 -6.52 -11.49 -5.78
CA GLN A 61 -7.65 -10.75 -5.24
C GLN A 61 -8.16 -9.69 -6.23
N ILE A 62 -7.27 -9.10 -7.01
CA ILE A 62 -7.63 -8.17 -8.08
C ILE A 62 -8.47 -8.87 -9.15
N ASP A 63 -8.12 -10.10 -9.54
CA ASP A 63 -8.92 -10.88 -10.50
C ASP A 63 -10.34 -11.13 -9.97
N VAL A 64 -10.47 -11.51 -8.69
CA VAL A 64 -11.78 -11.68 -8.03
C VAL A 64 -12.59 -10.37 -8.02
N LEU A 65 -11.92 -9.23 -7.83
CA LEU A 65 -12.56 -7.91 -7.89
C LEU A 65 -13.02 -7.56 -9.31
N ILE A 66 -12.20 -7.86 -10.33
CA ILE A 66 -12.56 -7.65 -11.75
C ILE A 66 -13.80 -8.46 -12.10
N ASP A 67 -13.83 -9.74 -11.72
CA ASP A 67 -14.95 -10.64 -11.96
C ASP A 67 -16.21 -10.19 -11.19
N TYR A 68 -16.07 -9.70 -9.96
CA TYR A 68 -17.20 -9.22 -9.16
C TYR A 68 -17.80 -7.93 -9.73
N PHE A 69 -16.96 -6.97 -10.12
CA PHE A 69 -17.41 -5.67 -10.62
C PHE A 69 -17.68 -5.64 -12.13
N ASN A 70 -17.36 -6.72 -12.85
CA ASN A 70 -17.45 -6.79 -14.32
C ASN A 70 -16.74 -5.62 -15.02
N CYS A 71 -15.63 -5.14 -14.45
CA CYS A 71 -14.85 -4.06 -15.05
C CYS A 71 -13.38 -4.12 -14.60
N PRO A 72 -12.44 -3.54 -15.37
CA PRO A 72 -11.05 -3.46 -14.96
C PRO A 72 -10.90 -2.69 -13.65
N VAL A 73 -10.17 -3.27 -12.69
CA VAL A 73 -9.90 -2.70 -11.37
C VAL A 73 -8.43 -2.31 -11.26
N THR A 74 -8.13 -1.20 -10.59
CA THR A 74 -6.76 -0.79 -10.27
C THR A 74 -6.67 -0.38 -8.82
N ILE A 75 -5.67 -0.91 -8.13
CA ILE A 75 -5.42 -0.65 -6.72
C ILE A 75 -4.31 0.39 -6.59
N ASP A 76 -4.65 1.54 -6.02
CA ASP A 76 -3.69 2.59 -5.70
C ASP A 76 -3.16 2.33 -4.29
N LYS A 77 -2.15 1.47 -4.20
CA LYS A 77 -1.50 1.14 -2.94
C LYS A 77 -0.74 2.35 -2.41
N LEU A 78 -0.94 2.66 -1.14
CA LEU A 78 -0.13 3.65 -0.46
C LEU A 78 1.24 3.02 -0.18
N ASP A 79 2.24 3.49 -0.93
CA ASP A 79 3.62 3.07 -0.73
C ASP A 79 4.12 3.57 0.64
N ASN A 80 4.06 2.68 1.62
CA ASN A 80 4.46 2.90 3.01
C ASN A 80 5.98 2.78 3.21
N GLN A 81 6.79 2.71 2.14
CA GLN A 81 8.22 2.94 2.27
C GLN A 81 8.46 4.41 2.60
N VAL A 82 8.17 4.77 3.85
CA VAL A 82 8.50 6.06 4.45
C VAL A 82 9.99 6.28 4.29
N VAL A 83 10.81 5.24 4.43
CA VAL A 83 12.25 5.30 4.18
C VAL A 83 12.62 4.32 3.06
N ARG A 84 13.29 4.81 2.03
CA ARG A 84 13.92 4.04 0.97
C ARG A 84 15.42 4.10 1.16
N ASN A 85 16.06 2.94 1.22
CA ASN A 85 17.51 2.83 1.32
C ASN A 85 18.06 2.36 -0.03
N PHE A 86 19.07 3.05 -0.53
CA PHE A 86 19.78 2.75 -1.76
C PHE A 86 21.26 2.59 -1.45
N GLN A 87 21.89 1.66 -2.14
CA GLN A 87 23.33 1.47 -2.11
C GLN A 87 23.84 1.39 -3.54
N SER A 88 24.84 2.19 -3.86
CA SER A 88 25.44 2.24 -5.19
C SER A 88 26.93 2.49 -5.11
N THR A 89 27.64 2.29 -6.22
CA THR A 89 29.02 2.77 -6.36
C THR A 89 29.03 4.20 -6.90
N VAL A 90 30.08 4.96 -6.61
CA VAL A 90 30.23 6.32 -7.15
C VAL A 90 30.18 6.33 -8.69
N GLU A 91 30.70 5.30 -9.35
CA GLU A 91 30.70 5.20 -10.81
C GLU A 91 29.28 5.06 -11.39
N ASN A 92 28.41 4.30 -10.72
CA ASN A 92 27.07 4.00 -11.21
C ASN A 92 25.99 4.93 -10.65
N LEU A 93 26.34 5.75 -9.65
CA LEU A 93 25.39 6.55 -8.91
C LEU A 93 24.58 7.49 -9.82
N GLU A 94 25.20 8.10 -10.83
CA GLU A 94 24.50 9.03 -11.72
C GLU A 94 23.39 8.33 -12.52
N GLU A 95 23.68 7.14 -13.06
CA GLU A 95 22.70 6.36 -13.83
C GLU A 95 21.58 5.83 -12.93
N GLU A 96 21.90 5.46 -11.70
CA GLU A 96 20.90 5.00 -10.75
C GLU A 96 20.01 6.13 -10.24
N LEU A 97 20.57 7.31 -9.94
CA LEU A 97 19.78 8.46 -9.50
C LEU A 97 18.77 8.93 -10.55
N LYS A 98 19.06 8.76 -11.85
CA LYS A 98 18.11 9.06 -12.94
C LYS A 98 16.82 8.22 -12.87
N LYS A 99 16.83 7.09 -12.17
CA LYS A 99 15.67 6.18 -12.03
C LYS A 99 14.76 6.57 -10.85
N PHE A 100 15.18 7.48 -9.98
CA PHE A 100 14.47 7.78 -8.74
C PHE A 100 14.16 9.28 -8.58
N GLN A 101 12.98 9.59 -8.04
CA GLN A 101 12.68 10.92 -7.51
C GLN A 101 12.79 10.87 -5.98
N LEU A 102 13.95 11.25 -5.46
CA LEU A 102 14.23 11.29 -4.03
C LEU A 102 13.79 12.63 -3.44
N LYS A 103 13.13 12.59 -2.28
CA LYS A 103 12.84 13.75 -1.42
C LYS A 103 13.38 13.45 -0.02
N ASN A 104 13.65 14.49 0.77
CA ASN A 104 14.17 14.42 2.14
C ASN A 104 15.18 13.28 2.34
N MET A 105 16.45 13.50 1.99
CA MET A 105 17.46 12.43 1.95
C MET A 105 18.67 12.72 2.82
N VAL A 106 19.31 11.64 3.27
CA VAL A 106 20.65 11.63 3.88
C VAL A 106 21.52 10.70 3.03
N CYS A 107 22.72 11.15 2.70
CA CYS A 107 23.72 10.32 2.06
C CYS A 107 24.93 10.11 2.97
N TYR A 108 25.48 8.91 2.94
CA TYR A 108 26.74 8.55 3.56
C TYR A 108 27.63 7.89 2.50
N ARG A 109 28.93 8.16 2.54
CA ARG A 109 29.90 7.59 1.59
C ARG A 109 31.04 6.95 2.37
N GLU A 110 31.39 5.73 1.97
CA GLU A 110 32.54 5.01 2.48
C GLU A 110 33.36 4.47 1.29
N GLY A 111 34.52 5.07 1.03
CA GLY A 111 35.34 4.71 -0.13
C GLY A 111 34.62 4.95 -1.46
N THR A 112 34.36 3.87 -2.22
CA THR A 112 33.63 3.89 -3.49
C THR A 112 32.14 3.58 -3.33
N GLN A 113 31.68 3.26 -2.11
CA GLN A 113 30.29 2.95 -1.81
C GLN A 113 29.54 4.20 -1.36
N VAL A 114 28.30 4.34 -1.84
CA VAL A 114 27.38 5.42 -1.49
C VAL A 114 26.09 4.80 -0.98
N TYR A 115 25.68 5.25 0.19
CA TYR A 115 24.44 4.86 0.86
C TYR A 115 23.51 6.06 0.88
N ILE A 116 22.28 5.90 0.41
CA ILE A 116 21.27 6.97 0.41
C ILE A 116 20.02 6.46 1.11
N SER A 117 19.60 7.16 2.16
CA SER A 117 18.31 6.99 2.78
C SER A 117 17.44 8.19 2.41
N SER A 118 16.26 7.95 1.85
CA SER A 118 15.31 8.99 1.45
C SER A 118 13.94 8.73 2.05
N TRP A 119 13.24 9.78 2.46
CA TRP A 119 11.88 9.66 2.99
C TRP A 119 10.89 10.67 2.42
N LYS A 120 9.60 10.32 2.52
CA LYS A 120 8.50 11.23 2.15
C LYS A 120 8.16 12.16 3.29
#